data_AF-A0A3R7M108-F1
#
_entry.id   AF-A0A3R7M108-F1
#
_cell.length_a   1.000
_cell.length_b   1.000
_cell.length_c   1.000
_cell.angle_alpha   90.00
_cell.angle_beta   90.00
_cell.angle_gamma   90.00
#
_symmetry.space_group_name_H-M   'P 1'
#
loop_
_entity.id
_entity.type
_entity.pdbx_description
1 polymer ?
#
loop_
_entity_poly.entity_id
_entity_poly.type
_entity_poly.pdbx_seq_one_letter_code
_entity_poly.pdbx_strand_id
1 'polypeptide(L)'
;MARQSDVQESMKNISNRAEKAVEVRKYDEKGVQERMQRLHADVLQKKLAEKKRMDDLAQIPLEEADVVLLMRELGCDRAAAELQLREKKGELVAVLREVVGLPKAKSTTASA
;
A
#
# COMPACT_ATOMS: atom_id res chain seq x y z
N MET A 1 29.60 26.16 59.55
CA MET A 1 29.12 24.78 59.29
C MET A 1 27.81 24.77 58.49
N ALA A 2 27.63 25.62 57.47
CA ALA A 2 26.36 25.72 56.72
C ALA A 2 26.38 25.00 55.35
N ARG A 3 27.56 24.55 54.88
CA ARG A 3 27.70 23.94 53.55
C ARG A 3 27.27 22.47 53.49
N GLN A 4 27.24 21.76 54.62
CA GLN A 4 26.83 20.35 54.65
C GLN A 4 25.31 20.17 54.66
N SER A 5 24.57 21.11 55.27
CA SER A 5 23.10 21.11 55.26
C SER A 5 22.56 21.37 53.86
N ASP A 6 23.13 22.32 53.12
CA ASP A 6 22.70 22.65 51.75
C ASP A 6 22.95 21.48 50.78
N VAL A 7 24.05 20.75 50.96
CA VAL A 7 24.35 19.53 50.19
C VAL A 7 23.35 18.42 50.52
N GLN A 8 23.00 18.21 51.80
CA GLN A 8 21.98 17.24 52.18
C GLN A 8 20.58 17.60 51.67
N GLU A 9 20.17 18.87 51.73
CA GLU A 9 18.88 19.33 51.20
C GLU A 9 18.83 19.22 49.68
N SER A 10 19.89 19.56 48.97
CA SER A 10 19.96 19.37 47.51
C SER A 10 19.88 17.90 47.10
N MET A 11 20.56 16.98 47.81
CA MET A 11 20.47 15.55 47.54
C MET A 11 19.07 15.00 47.82
N LYS A 12 18.38 15.51 48.85
CA LYS A 12 16.99 15.13 49.18
C LYS A 12 16.01 15.61 48.10
N ASN A 13 16.24 16.79 47.53
CA ASN A 13 15.44 17.35 46.44
C ASN A 13 15.70 16.66 45.08
N ILE A 14 16.93 16.15 44.85
CA ILE A 14 17.26 15.32 43.67
C ILE A 14 16.63 13.93 43.80
N SER A 15 16.67 13.32 44.99
CA SER A 15 16.03 12.03 45.26
C SER A 15 14.50 12.08 45.17
N ASN A 16 13.89 13.25 45.42
CA ASN A 16 12.45 13.48 45.33
C ASN A 16 11.99 14.00 43.96
N ARG A 17 12.89 14.11 42.97
CA ARG A 17 12.52 14.52 41.61
C ARG A 17 11.85 13.36 40.87
N ALA A 18 10.64 13.05 41.34
CA ALA A 18 9.54 12.39 40.65
C ALA A 18 9.98 11.33 39.64
N GLU A 19 10.19 10.11 40.12
CA GLU A 19 9.84 8.94 39.31
C GLU A 19 8.40 9.17 38.86
N LYS A 20 8.23 9.64 37.61
CA LYS A 20 6.91 9.72 37.00
C LYS A 20 6.43 8.28 36.93
N ALA A 21 5.57 7.89 37.86
CA ALA A 21 4.91 6.60 37.83
C ALA A 21 4.23 6.50 36.45
N VAL A 22 4.85 5.73 35.55
CA VAL A 22 4.26 5.43 34.26
C VAL A 22 3.18 4.41 34.57
N GLU A 23 1.95 4.89 34.74
CA GLU A 23 0.80 4.00 34.81
C GLU A 23 0.80 3.16 33.53
N VAL A 24 1.06 1.86 33.69
CA VAL A 24 0.97 0.90 32.60
C VAL A 24 -0.47 0.95 32.10
N ARG A 25 -0.67 1.44 30.87
CA ARG A 25 -1.98 1.51 30.24
C ARG A 25 -2.63 0.13 30.35
N LYS A 26 -3.80 0.07 30.99
CA LYS A 26 -4.55 -1.18 31.14
C LYS A 26 -4.86 -1.73 29.75
N TYR A 27 -4.53 -3.00 29.53
CA TYR A 27 -4.77 -3.68 28.26
C TYR A 27 -6.28 -3.90 28.07
N ASP A 28 -6.85 -3.29 27.02
CA ASP A 28 -8.25 -3.44 26.65
C ASP A 28 -8.42 -4.60 25.68
N GLU A 29 -8.54 -5.80 26.23
CA GLU A 29 -8.75 -7.05 25.49
C GLU A 29 -9.97 -7.00 24.57
N LYS A 30 -11.08 -6.44 25.06
CA LYS A 30 -12.35 -6.41 24.32
C LYS A 30 -12.26 -5.47 23.13
N GLY A 31 -11.74 -4.25 23.33
CA GLY A 31 -11.56 -3.31 22.22
C GLY A 31 -10.57 -3.81 21.18
N VAL A 32 -9.54 -4.57 21.58
CA VAL A 32 -8.63 -5.23 20.62
C VAL A 32 -9.36 -6.31 19.82
N GLN A 33 -10.12 -7.19 20.47
CA GLN A 33 -10.88 -8.24 19.79
C GLN A 33 -11.89 -7.68 18.78
N GLU A 34 -12.64 -6.64 19.13
CA GLU A 34 -13.58 -5.99 18.22
C GLU A 34 -12.88 -5.37 17.00
N ARG A 35 -11.74 -4.71 17.21
CA ARG A 35 -10.94 -4.15 16.10
C ARG A 35 -10.37 -5.25 15.21
N MET A 36 -9.91 -6.36 15.79
CA MET A 36 -9.42 -7.49 15.02
C MET A 36 -10.52 -8.12 14.16
N GLN A 37 -11.74 -8.27 14.69
CA GLN A 37 -12.88 -8.78 13.93
C GLN A 37 -13.22 -7.87 12.74
N ARG A 38 -13.26 -6.55 12.94
CA ARG A 38 -13.46 -5.57 11.85
C ARG A 38 -12.36 -5.65 10.82
N LEU A 39 -11.09 -5.68 11.26
CA LEU A 39 -9.94 -5.81 10.37
C LEU A 39 -10.00 -7.10 9.54
N HIS A 40 -10.40 -8.22 10.14
CA HIS A 40 -10.57 -9.47 9.43
C HIS A 40 -11.65 -9.38 8.36
N ALA A 41 -12.81 -8.77 8.67
CA ALA A 41 -13.87 -8.56 7.69
C ALA A 41 -13.39 -7.69 6.51
N ASP A 42 -12.70 -6.58 6.80
CA ASP A 42 -12.16 -5.67 5.78
C ASP A 42 -11.11 -6.36 4.90
N VAL A 43 -10.21 -7.15 5.50
CA VAL A 43 -9.19 -7.91 4.76
C VAL A 43 -9.84 -8.95 3.87
N LEU A 44 -10.88 -9.65 4.34
CA LEU A 44 -11.60 -10.61 3.52
C LEU A 44 -12.31 -9.94 2.34
N GLN A 45 -12.96 -8.80 2.56
CA GLN A 45 -13.58 -8.03 1.48
C GLN A 45 -12.55 -7.57 0.44
N LYS A 46 -11.40 -7.05 0.87
CA LYS A 46 -10.32 -6.64 -0.03
C LYS A 46 -9.79 -7.80 -0.86
N LYS A 47 -9.51 -8.95 -0.23
CA LYS A 47 -9.05 -10.16 -0.94
C LYS A 47 -10.07 -10.64 -1.97
N LEU A 48 -11.37 -10.62 -1.63
CA LEU A 48 -12.41 -10.99 -2.57
C LEU A 48 -12.51 -10.00 -3.74
N ALA A 49 -12.36 -8.70 -3.48
CA ALA A 49 -12.36 -7.68 -4.53
C ALA A 49 -11.13 -7.79 -5.44
N GLU A 50 -9.94 -8.04 -4.88
CA GLU A 50 -8.71 -8.28 -5.64
C GLU A 50 -8.82 -9.52 -6.51
N LYS A 51 -9.34 -10.62 -5.96
CA LYS A 51 -9.57 -11.85 -6.73
C LYS A 51 -10.51 -11.60 -7.90
N LYS A 52 -11.65 -10.94 -7.69
CA LYS A 52 -12.57 -10.57 -8.77
C LYS A 52 -11.89 -9.74 -9.86
N ARG A 53 -11.10 -8.74 -9.47
CA ARG A 53 -10.34 -7.93 -10.43
C ARG A 53 -9.35 -8.76 -11.24
N MET A 54 -8.65 -9.70 -10.61
CA MET A 54 -7.74 -10.60 -11.34
C MET A 54 -8.48 -11.53 -12.29
N ASP A 55 -9.62 -12.08 -11.86
CA ASP A 55 -10.46 -12.94 -12.69
C ASP A 55 -11.01 -12.17 -13.91
N ASP A 56 -11.43 -10.92 -13.72
CA ASP A 56 -11.90 -10.04 -14.80
C ASP A 56 -10.78 -9.74 -15.80
N LEU A 57 -9.56 -9.44 -15.32
CA LEU A 57 -8.40 -9.21 -16.17
C LEU A 57 -7.99 -10.48 -16.95
N ALA A 58 -8.09 -11.66 -16.33
CA ALA A 58 -7.71 -12.93 -16.97
C ALA A 58 -8.61 -13.32 -18.15
N GLN A 59 -9.86 -12.83 -18.19
CA GLN A 59 -10.79 -13.10 -19.29
C GLN A 59 -10.50 -12.28 -20.55
N ILE A 60 -9.63 -11.26 -20.48
CA ILE A 60 -9.32 -10.39 -21.61
C ILE A 60 -8.40 -11.15 -22.57
N PRO A 61 -8.85 -11.48 -23.80
CA PRO A 61 -8.00 -12.12 -24.78
C PRO A 61 -6.87 -11.17 -25.19
N LEU A 62 -5.66 -11.70 -25.30
CA LEU A 62 -4.48 -10.95 -25.69
C LEU A 62 -3.95 -11.47 -27.02
N GLU A 63 -3.44 -10.55 -27.84
CA GLU A 63 -2.72 -10.90 -29.06
C GLU A 63 -1.26 -11.20 -28.72
N GLU A 64 -0.76 -12.39 -29.11
CA GLU A 64 0.62 -12.81 -28.80
C GLU A 64 1.66 -11.87 -29.42
N ALA A 65 1.36 -11.29 -30.58
CA ALA A 65 2.24 -10.33 -31.25
C ALA A 65 2.48 -9.08 -30.38
N ASP A 66 1.45 -8.57 -29.71
CA ASP A 66 1.54 -7.40 -28.84
C ASP A 66 2.34 -7.72 -27.57
N VAL A 67 2.15 -8.91 -27.00
CA VAL A 67 2.92 -9.39 -25.85
C VAL A 67 4.42 -9.46 -26.19
N VAL A 68 4.75 -10.09 -27.32
CA VAL A 68 6.15 -10.23 -27.77
C VAL A 68 6.78 -8.86 -28.07
N LEU A 69 6.03 -7.94 -28.66
CA LEU A 69 6.50 -6.58 -28.92
C LEU A 69 6.84 -5.86 -27.61
N LEU A 70 5.95 -5.90 -26.62
CA LEU A 70 6.18 -5.26 -25.33
C LEU A 70 7.38 -5.86 -24.60
N MET A 71 7.52 -7.19 -24.59
CA MET A 71 8.68 -7.86 -24.00
C MET A 71 9.98 -7.38 -24.64
N ARG A 72 10.00 -7.23 -25.96
CA ARG A 72 11.18 -6.79 -26.71
C ARG A 72 11.51 -5.32 -26.48
N GLU A 73 10.53 -4.44 -26.62
CA GLU A 73 10.75 -2.98 -26.60
C GLU A 73 10.91 -2.44 -25.18
N LEU A 74 10.21 -3.00 -24.20
CA LEU A 74 10.28 -2.58 -22.81
C LEU A 74 11.27 -3.42 -21.98
N GLY A 75 11.77 -4.53 -22.54
CA GLY A 75 12.68 -5.44 -21.83
C GLY A 75 12.03 -6.09 -20.60
N CYS A 76 10.70 -6.23 -20.58
CA CYS A 76 9.96 -6.83 -19.49
C CYS A 76 9.71 -8.33 -19.69
N ASP A 77 9.38 -9.03 -18.61
CA ASP A 77 8.98 -10.42 -18.68
C ASP A 77 7.57 -10.57 -19.27
N ARG A 78 7.27 -11.79 -19.73
CA ARG A 78 5.96 -12.10 -20.34
C ARG A 78 4.80 -11.78 -19.40
N ALA A 79 4.96 -12.07 -18.10
CA ALA A 79 3.93 -11.84 -17.11
C ALA A 79 3.62 -10.34 -16.93
N ALA A 80 4.64 -9.47 -16.88
CA ALA A 80 4.40 -8.03 -16.83
C ALA A 80 3.82 -7.49 -18.13
N ALA A 81 4.26 -7.99 -19.30
CA ALA A 81 3.70 -7.59 -20.59
C ALA A 81 2.20 -7.93 -20.70
N GLU A 82 1.82 -9.15 -20.32
CA GLU A 82 0.42 -9.59 -20.30
C GLU A 82 -0.41 -8.78 -19.30
N LEU A 83 0.14 -8.47 -18.12
CA LEU A 83 -0.54 -7.66 -17.11
C LEU A 83 -0.82 -6.23 -17.62
N GLN A 84 0.20 -5.58 -18.19
CA GLN A 84 0.07 -4.22 -18.74
C GLN A 84 -0.99 -4.16 -19.84
N LEU A 85 -1.02 -5.14 -20.75
CA LEU A 85 -2.05 -5.22 -21.77
C LEU A 85 -3.44 -5.43 -21.16
N ARG A 86 -3.60 -6.35 -20.20
CA ARG A 86 -4.91 -6.61 -19.56
C ARG A 86 -5.44 -5.38 -18.83
N GLU A 87 -4.58 -4.64 -18.15
CA GLU A 87 -4.95 -3.37 -17.48
C GLU A 87 -5.49 -2.33 -18.47
N LYS A 88 -5.01 -2.35 -19.71
CA LYS A 88 -5.52 -1.51 -20.82
C LYS A 88 -6.49 -2.21 -21.75
N LYS A 89 -7.08 -3.34 -21.33
CA LYS A 89 -8.07 -4.10 -22.10
C LYS A 89 -7.57 -4.60 -23.46
N GLY A 90 -6.27 -4.88 -23.56
CA GLY A 90 -5.60 -5.30 -24.79
C GLY A 90 -5.21 -4.15 -25.73
N GLU A 91 -5.38 -2.89 -25.33
CA GLU A 91 -5.00 -1.75 -26.17
C GLU A 91 -3.49 -1.45 -26.09
N LEU A 92 -2.69 -2.04 -27.00
CA LEU A 92 -1.24 -1.81 -27.08
C LEU A 92 -0.87 -0.32 -27.15
N VAL A 93 -1.57 0.46 -27.98
CA VAL A 93 -1.30 1.90 -28.15
C VAL A 93 -1.51 2.67 -26.84
N ALA A 94 -2.48 2.26 -26.02
CA ALA A 94 -2.71 2.89 -24.72
C ALA A 94 -1.58 2.58 -23.74
N VAL A 95 -1.05 1.35 -23.75
CA VAL A 95 0.12 0.95 -22.96
C VAL A 95 1.34 1.77 -23.37
N LEU A 96 1.68 1.77 -24.66
CA LEU A 96 2.86 2.47 -25.17
C LEU A 96 2.80 3.98 -24.87
N ARG A 97 1.63 4.60 -25.06
CA ARG A 97 1.42 6.02 -24.72
C ARG A 97 1.65 6.30 -23.24
N GLU A 98 1.17 5.45 -22.35
CA GLU A 98 1.38 5.62 -20.91
C GLU A 98 2.85 5.51 -20.55
N VAL A 99 3.56 4.52 -21.11
CA VAL A 99 5.01 4.32 -20.87
C VAL A 99 5.81 5.56 -21.26
N VAL A 100 5.47 6.20 -22.39
CA VAL A 100 6.15 7.44 -22.83
C VAL A 100 5.52 8.73 -22.27
N GLY A 101 4.54 8.63 -21.36
CA GLY A 101 3.91 9.78 -20.72
C GLY A 101 3.02 10.64 -21.64
N LEU A 102 2.56 10.08 -22.75
CA LEU A 102 1.67 10.77 -23.69
C LEU A 102 0.21 10.74 -23.20
N PRO A 103 -0.57 11.80 -23.48
CA PRO A 103 -1.99 11.83 -23.14
C PRO A 103 -2.76 10.74 -23.91
N LYS A 104 -3.90 10.34 -23.33
CA LYS A 104 -4.84 9.39 -23.95
C LYS A 104 -5.16 9.84 -25.37
N ALA A 105 -5.17 8.88 -26.30
CA ALA A 105 -5.55 9.15 -27.67
C ALA A 105 -6.96 9.76 -27.68
N LYS A 106 -7.14 10.90 -28.37
CA LYS A 106 -8.48 11.42 -28.64
C LYS A 106 -9.18 10.34 -29.47
N SER A 107 -10.38 9.93 -29.04
CA SER A 107 -11.20 9.00 -29.81
C SER A 107 -11.48 9.62 -31.17
N THR A 108 -10.76 9.20 -32.20
CA THR A 108 -11.14 9.45 -33.57
C THR A 108 -12.34 8.55 -33.85
N THR A 109 -13.55 9.04 -33.55
CA THR A 109 -14.77 8.55 -34.18
C THR A 109 -14.63 8.82 -35.67
N ALA A 110 -13.99 7.90 -36.38
CA ALA A 110 -14.07 7.83 -37.82
C ALA A 110 -15.50 7.42 -38.15
N SER A 111 -16.29 8.41 -38.55
CA SER A 111 -17.48 8.23 -39.37
C SER A 111 -17.09 7.42 -40.60
N ALA A 112 -17.69 6.24 -40.77
CA ALA A 112 -17.87 5.57 -42.05
C ALA A 112 -19.17 4.75 -41.97
#